data_AF-A0A6H2H6B5-F1
#
_entry.id   AF-A0A6H2H6B5-F1
#
_cell.length_a   1.000
_cell.length_b   1.000
_cell.length_c   1.000
_cell.angle_alpha   90.00
_cell.angle_beta   90.00
_cell.angle_gamma   90.00
#
_symmetry.space_group_name_H-M   'P 1'
#
loop_
_entity.id
_entity.type
_entity.pdbx_description
1 polymer ?
#
loop_
_entity_poly.entity_id
_entity_poly.type
_entity_poly.pdbx_seq_one_letter_code
_entity_poly.pdbx_strand_id
1 'polypeptide(L)' 'MQTPDLILIVISAALGLAMNRIFMHFRKKKRAKEMAALQAIQAQFLKDMPPEPESNNKSKRKRQQLAQQLKNKSV' A
#
# COMPACT_ATOMS: atom_id res chain seq x y z
N MET A 1 -38.26 18.45 -30.75
CA MET A 1 -37.32 17.38 -30.35
C MET A 1 -38.01 16.50 -29.33
N GLN A 2 -38.14 15.21 -29.60
CA GLN A 2 -38.94 14.32 -28.76
C GLN A 2 -38.13 14.00 -27.50
N THR A 3 -38.55 14.57 -26.36
CA THR A 3 -38.06 14.29 -25.01
C THR A 3 -37.77 12.81 -24.67
N PRO A 4 -38.52 11.79 -25.18
CA PRO A 4 -38.17 10.39 -24.95
C PRO A 4 -36.77 9.99 -25.47
N ASP A 5 -36.30 10.57 -26.58
CA ASP A 5 -34.99 10.22 -27.15
C ASP A 5 -33.84 10.68 -26.24
N LEU A 6 -33.99 11.86 -25.65
CA LEU A 6 -33.05 12.39 -24.65
C LEU A 6 -32.96 11.49 -23.41
N ILE A 7 -34.11 10.98 -22.94
CA ILE A 7 -34.16 10.10 -21.77
C ILE A 7 -33.44 8.77 -22.07
N LEU A 8 -33.67 8.19 -23.25
CA LEU A 8 -32.98 6.96 -23.68
C LEU A 8 -31.46 7.14 -23.79
N ILE A 9 -31.01 8.27 -24.32
CA ILE A 9 -29.58 8.60 -24.41
C ILE A 9 -28.97 8.72 -23.00
N VAL A 10 -29.64 9.40 -22.08
CA VAL A 10 -29.15 9.56 -20.69
C VAL A 10 -29.11 8.21 -19.97
N ILE A 11 -30.13 7.36 -20.12
CA ILE A 11 -30.18 6.04 -19.49
C ILE A 11 -29.08 5.12 -20.05
N SER A 12 -28.90 5.09 -21.36
CA SER A 12 -27.85 4.28 -21.99
C SER A 12 -26.44 4.73 -21.58
N ALA A 13 -26.20 6.04 -21.50
CA ALA A 13 -24.95 6.60 -20.99
C ALA A 13 -24.73 6.25 -19.50
N ALA A 14 -25.76 6.36 -18.66
CA ALA A 14 -25.69 6.04 -17.24
C ALA A 14 -25.36 4.56 -17.00
N LEU A 15 -25.99 3.65 -17.77
CA LEU A 15 -25.70 2.22 -17.71
C LEU A 15 -24.25 1.89 -18.11
N GLY A 16 -23.76 2.50 -19.19
CA GLY A 16 -22.36 2.33 -19.61
C GLY A 16 -21.36 2.80 -18.55
N LEU A 17 -21.61 3.95 -17.91
CA LEU A 17 -20.78 4.47 -16.83
C LEU A 17 -20.86 3.60 -15.56
N ALA A 18 -22.05 3.10 -15.21
CA ALA A 18 -22.26 2.22 -14.07
C ALA A 18 -21.50 0.90 -14.24
N MET A 19 -21.58 0.25 -15.40
CA MET A 19 -20.85 -0.99 -15.69
C MET A 19 -19.33 -0.78 -15.61
N ASN A 20 -18.82 0.29 -16.21
CA ASN A 20 -17.40 0.62 -16.14
C ASN A 20 -16.94 0.83 -14.69
N ARG A 21 -17.73 1.54 -13.87
CA ARG A 21 -17.40 1.79 -12.46
C ARG A 21 -17.41 0.51 -11.63
N ILE A 22 -18.37 -0.38 -11.89
CA ILE A 22 -18.45 -1.70 -11.24
C ILE A 22 -17.22 -2.55 -11.60
N PHE A 23 -16.86 -2.62 -12.89
CA PHE A 23 -15.68 -3.35 -13.34
C PHE A 23 -14.39 -2.80 -12.72
N MET A 24 -14.25 -1.47 -12.68
CA MET A 24 -13.11 -0.81 -12.03
C MET A 24 -13.06 -1.08 -10.53
N HIS A 25 -14.21 -1.13 -9.85
CA HIS A 25 -14.29 -1.45 -8.42
C HIS A 25 -13.80 -2.87 -8.14
N PHE A 26 -14.25 -3.87 -8.91
CA PHE A 26 -13.77 -5.25 -8.77
C PHE A 26 -12.27 -5.37 -9.10
N ARG A 27 -11.79 -4.68 -10.13
CA ARG A 27 -10.37 -4.66 -10.49
C ARG A 27 -9.51 -3.99 -9.42
N LYS A 28 -9.98 -2.89 -8.82
CA LYS A 28 -9.32 -2.21 -7.70
C LYS A 28 -9.32 -3.09 -6.45
N LYS A 29 -10.40 -3.82 -6.18
CA LYS A 29 -10.48 -4.79 -5.07
C LYS A 29 -9.47 -5.93 -5.22
N LYS A 30 -9.26 -6.43 -6.46
CA LYS A 30 -8.22 -7.42 -6.74
C LYS A 30 -6.80 -6.86 -6.49
N ARG A 31 -6.51 -5.66 -7.02
CA ARG A 31 -5.23 -4.97 -6.79
C ARG A 31 -4.97 -4.62 -5.32
N ALA A 32 -6.01 -4.30 -4.55
CA ALA A 32 -5.88 -4.01 -3.13
C ALA A 32 -5.44 -5.25 -2.33
N LYS A 33 -5.93 -6.44 -2.69
CA LYS A 33 -5.46 -7.71 -2.09
C LYS A 33 -4.01 -8.00 -2.45
N GLU A 34 -3.62 -7.78 -3.70
CA GLU A 34 -2.23 -7.94 -4.16
C GLU A 34 -1.29 -6.94 -3.46
N MET A 35 -1.70 -5.67 -3.30
CA MET A 35 -0.94 -4.69 -2.53
C MET A 35 -0.84 -5.05 -1.05
N ALA A 36 -1.90 -5.57 -0.43
CA ALA A 36 -1.86 -6.01 0.96
C ALA A 36 -0.88 -7.18 1.16
N ALA A 37 -0.83 -8.12 0.21
CA ALA A 37 0.16 -9.19 0.22
C ALA A 37 1.60 -8.65 0.07
N LEU A 38 1.82 -7.69 -0.82
CA LEU A 38 3.13 -7.03 -0.97
C LEU A 38 3.56 -6.25 0.28
N GLN A 39 2.62 -5.59 0.96
CA GLN A 39 2.90 -4.91 2.23
C GLN A 39 3.25 -5.91 3.34
N ALA A 40 2.58 -7.06 3.39
CA ALA A 40 2.92 -8.11 4.36
C ALA A 40 4.35 -8.64 4.13
N ILE A 41 4.75 -8.83 2.87
CA ILE A 41 6.12 -9.24 2.51
C ILE A 41 7.13 -8.14 2.90
N GLN A 42 6.83 -6.86 2.62
CA GLN A 42 7.71 -5.76 3.06
C GLN A 42 7.82 -5.67 4.59
N ALA A 43 6.72 -5.86 5.31
CA ALA A 43 6.72 -5.81 6.77
C ALA A 43 7.49 -6.98 7.39
N GLN A 44 7.43 -8.17 6.77
CA GLN A 44 8.27 -9.31 7.16
C GLN A 44 9.75 -9.03 6.86
N PHE A 45 10.06 -8.54 5.67
CA PHE A 45 11.43 -8.19 5.29
C PHE A 45 12.08 -7.17 6.24
N LEU A 46 11.33 -6.14 6.68
CA LEU A 46 11.82 -5.16 7.65
C LEU A 46 12.07 -5.74 9.05
N LYS A 47 11.35 -6.80 9.42
CA LYS A 47 11.57 -7.49 10.71
C LYS A 47 12.77 -8.43 10.66
N ASP A 48 12.92 -9.14 9.54
CA ASP A 48 13.96 -10.14 9.35
C ASP A 48 15.28 -9.53 8.86
N MET A 49 15.31 -8.21 8.61
CA MET A 49 16.51 -7.51 8.18
C MET A 49 17.60 -7.68 9.25
N PRO A 50 18.75 -8.28 8.91
CA PRO A 50 19.83 -8.44 9.86
C PRO A 50 20.32 -7.07 10.33
N PRO A 51 20.81 -6.98 11.57
CA PRO A 51 21.37 -5.73 12.08
C PRO A 51 22.51 -5.27 11.17
N GLU A 52 22.50 -3.97 10.83
CA GLU A 52 23.55 -3.37 10.01
C GLU A 52 24.94 -3.62 10.62
N PRO A 53 25.98 -3.79 9.78
CA PRO A 53 27.34 -3.96 10.26
C PRO A 53 27.80 -2.77 11.11
N GLU A 54 28.65 -3.04 12.10
CA GLU A 54 29.22 -1.99 12.95
C GLU A 54 29.92 -0.93 12.09
N SER A 55 29.67 0.35 12.41
CA SER A 55 30.33 1.43 11.70
C SER A 55 31.84 1.43 11.99
N ASN A 56 32.66 1.47 10.94
CA ASN A 56 34.12 1.64 11.05
C ASN A 56 34.55 2.96 11.71
N ASN A 57 33.65 3.95 11.80
CA ASN A 57 33.93 5.20 12.49
C ASN A 57 33.61 5.08 13.98
N LYS A 58 34.63 5.27 14.83
CA LYS A 58 34.55 5.20 16.30
C LYS A 58 33.38 6.01 16.89
N SER A 59 33.12 7.21 16.37
CA SER A 59 32.03 8.08 16.84
C SER A 59 30.65 7.48 16.52
N LYS A 60 30.48 6.96 15.30
CA LYS A 60 29.23 6.32 14.88
C LYS A 60 29.01 4.99 15.60
N ARG A 61 30.06 4.22 15.86
CA ARG A 61 29.99 2.95 16.63
C ARG A 61 29.49 3.17 18.06
N LYS A 62 29.98 4.20 18.74
CA LYS A 62 29.51 4.54 20.11
C LYS A 62 28.02 4.90 20.14
N ARG A 63 27.53 5.60 19.11
CA ARG A 63 26.10 5.94 18.96
C ARG A 63 25.25 4.69 18.70
N GLN A 64 25.72 3.76 17.85
CA GLN A 64 25.05 2.49 17.60
C GLN A 64 24.94 1.63 18.87
N GLN A 65 26.03 1.52 19.64
CA GLN A 65 26.04 0.77 20.90
C GLN A 65 25.09 1.34 21.95
N LEU A 66 25.03 2.68 22.08
CA LEU A 66 24.11 3.34 23.01
C LEU A 66 22.65 3.11 22.61
N ALA A 67 22.34 3.16 21.31
CA ALA A 67 21.00 2.89 20.80
C ALA A 67 20.57 1.42 21.06
N GLN A 68 21.47 0.45 20.89
CA GLN A 68 21.22 -0.95 21.21
C GLN A 68 20.98 -1.18 22.71
N GLN A 69 21.76 -0.52 23.58
CA GLN A 69 21.56 -0.60 25.03
C GLN A 69 20.22 -0.04 25.49
N LEU A 70 19.76 1.06 24.88
CA LEU A 70 18.44 1.63 25.16
C LEU A 70 17.32 0.69 24.71
N LYS A 71 17.45 0.07 23.52
CA LYS A 71 16.48 -0.90 22.99
C LYS A 71 16.35 -2.14 23.88
N ASN A 72 17.47 -2.62 24.45
CA ASN A 72 17.47 -3.79 25.34
C ASN A 72 16.99 -3.50 26.76
N LYS A 73 16.99 -2.22 27.20
CA LYS A 73 16.43 -1.80 28.49
C LYS A 73 14.92 -1.52 28.45
N SER A 74 14.35 -1.31 27.26
CA SER A 74 12.93 -1.05 27.06
C SER A 74 12.08 -2.31 26.83
N VAL A 75 12.69 -3.50 26.96
CA VAL A 75 12.05 -4.82 26.96
C VAL A 75 12.09 -5.35 28.38
#